data_AF-A0A6G0SV85-F1
#
_entry.id   AF-A0A6G0SV85-F1
#
_cell.length_a   1.000
_cell.length_b   1.000
_cell.length_c   1.000
_cell.angle_alpha   90.00
_cell.angle_beta   90.00
_cell.angle_gamma   90.00
#
_symmetry.space_group_name_H-M   'P 1'
#
loop_
_entity.id
_entity.type
_entity.pdbx_description
1 polymer ?
#
loop_
_entity_poly.entity_id
_entity_poly.type
_entity_poly.pdbx_seq_one_letter_code
_entity_poly.pdbx_strand_id
1 'polypeptide(L)'
;MADRGGIKRKALSVTDKLNILKMYDEKSVNKNQKEIAKEMDLPVSTLRTILANKSKIESSAMTGSCKRQKIKHGKFDELEHILLEWFNQARTLNLPVNGNIVTEKAHEIAKRLNIDEFSGSGGWIDRFKKRHGIVYRQICGEAESVNDADIAAWSENILPNILKEYSSNDIFNADEFGLFFKLMPDKSLVFKREKCHGGKLSKERLSVLACTNATGSQKLRLLVIGKSKAPRCFKNVRIFPCDYVSQNRAWMTGDIFINWIKPLDLSFKKQNRNILLFVDNCPAHPTNIPLENIKLVFLPPNATAKLQPLDQGIIKVLKQKYRKKLVLRYLKEMESKNSAKKLDVLDALHYVSAAWDEITADVIKNCFRKAKFVEGDYSAVEKSCEDFQELEEFPGYAEIDEDVATSNIRSIDQIITDKIAPADVTSIDEESEDEEEDDTTPILPVVNALDYVNELRRLVASFDDADESLNHLNKIENFLYSKNIKNMKQRKIDDFLK
;
A
#
# COMPACT_ATOMS: atom_id res chain seq x y z
N MET A 1 9.36 -63.31 14.57
CA MET A 1 8.96 -62.05 15.22
C MET A 1 9.41 -60.92 14.32
N ALA A 2 8.48 -60.22 13.68
CA ALA A 2 8.80 -59.16 12.72
C ALA A 2 9.29 -57.91 13.44
N ASP A 3 10.50 -57.49 13.10
CA ASP A 3 11.15 -56.26 13.54
C ASP A 3 10.34 -55.04 13.06
N ARG A 4 9.62 -54.40 13.99
CA ARG A 4 8.94 -53.12 13.73
C ARG A 4 9.97 -52.01 13.93
N GLY A 5 10.74 -51.74 12.87
CA GLY A 5 11.58 -50.56 12.75
C GLY A 5 10.74 -49.29 12.97
N GLY A 6 10.80 -48.74 14.18
CA GLY A 6 10.14 -47.49 14.52
C GLY A 6 10.76 -46.34 13.73
N ILE A 7 10.00 -45.74 12.82
CA ILE A 7 10.38 -44.51 12.13
C ILE A 7 10.66 -43.44 13.19
N LYS A 8 11.92 -43.00 13.31
CA LYS A 8 12.30 -41.91 14.22
C LYS A 8 11.47 -40.66 13.88
N ARG A 9 10.78 -40.08 14.86
CA ARG A 9 10.02 -38.83 14.70
C ARG A 9 10.98 -37.69 14.30
N LYS A 10 10.99 -37.33 13.02
CA LYS A 10 11.75 -36.17 12.50
C LYS A 10 10.92 -34.90 12.65
N ALA A 11 11.47 -33.88 13.31
CA ALA A 11 10.83 -32.57 13.41
C ALA A 11 11.05 -31.79 12.09
N LEU A 12 9.98 -31.51 11.36
CA LEU A 12 10.01 -30.78 10.09
C LEU A 12 10.02 -29.26 10.33
N SER A 13 10.96 -28.54 9.71
CA SER A 13 11.02 -27.08 9.72
C SER A 13 9.93 -26.44 8.87
N VAL A 14 9.71 -25.13 9.00
CA VAL A 14 8.78 -24.37 8.15
C VAL A 14 9.21 -24.45 6.68
N THR A 15 10.51 -24.33 6.38
CA THR A 15 11.04 -24.53 5.03
C THR A 15 10.78 -25.95 4.50
N ASP A 16 10.99 -26.98 5.33
CA ASP A 16 10.70 -28.36 4.91
C ASP A 16 9.22 -28.53 4.56
N LYS A 17 8.33 -27.95 5.38
CA LYS A 17 6.88 -28.01 5.13
C LYS A 17 6.46 -27.24 3.87
N LEU A 18 7.08 -26.09 3.59
CA LEU A 18 6.83 -25.32 2.35
C LEU A 18 7.34 -26.05 1.11
N ASN A 19 8.52 -26.66 1.20
CA ASN A 19 9.06 -27.48 0.11
C ASN A 19 8.16 -28.70 -0.13
N ILE A 20 7.62 -29.29 0.93
CA ILE A 20 6.64 -30.37 0.84
C ILE A 20 5.36 -29.90 0.14
N LEU A 21 4.86 -28.71 0.46
CA LEU A 21 3.68 -28.11 -0.19
C LEU A 21 3.93 -27.79 -1.67
N LYS A 22 5.09 -27.24 -2.02
CA LYS A 22 5.49 -26.96 -3.41
C LYS A 22 5.57 -28.25 -4.24
N MET A 23 6.27 -29.27 -3.73
CA MET A 23 6.37 -30.57 -4.38
C MET A 23 5.01 -31.27 -4.51
N TYR A 24 4.11 -31.08 -3.54
CA TYR A 24 2.75 -31.57 -3.64
C TYR A 24 1.96 -30.84 -4.73
N ASP A 25 1.99 -29.52 -4.77
CA ASP A 25 1.25 -28.73 -5.77
C ASP A 25 1.73 -29.09 -7.21
N GLU A 26 3.03 -29.31 -7.42
CA GLU A 26 3.60 -29.76 -8.70
C GLU A 26 3.18 -31.18 -9.11
N LYS A 27 3.12 -32.12 -8.16
CA LYS A 27 2.88 -33.55 -8.45
C LYS A 27 1.40 -33.98 -8.34
N SER A 28 0.57 -33.16 -7.69
CA SER A 28 -0.86 -33.45 -7.44
C SER A 28 -1.72 -33.52 -8.71
N VAL A 29 -1.19 -33.03 -9.83
CA VAL A 29 -1.86 -33.10 -11.15
C VAL A 29 -1.94 -34.55 -11.66
N ASN A 30 -0.96 -35.40 -11.33
CA ASN A 30 -0.80 -36.72 -11.95
C ASN A 30 -0.70 -37.90 -10.96
N LYS A 31 -0.63 -37.64 -9.64
CA LYS A 31 -0.42 -38.68 -8.61
C LYS A 31 -1.33 -38.50 -7.42
N ASN A 32 -1.71 -39.60 -6.79
CA ASN A 32 -2.54 -39.56 -5.57
C ASN A 32 -1.70 -39.29 -4.31
N GLN A 33 -2.35 -38.85 -3.21
CA GLN A 33 -1.66 -38.48 -1.97
C GLN A 33 -0.81 -39.61 -1.36
N LYS A 34 -1.17 -40.89 -1.58
CA LYS A 34 -0.41 -42.04 -1.06
C LYS A 34 0.89 -42.23 -1.83
N GLU A 35 0.85 -42.08 -3.16
CA GLU A 35 2.02 -42.14 -4.03
C GLU A 35 3.00 -41.00 -3.74
N ILE A 36 2.47 -39.78 -3.61
CA ILE A 36 3.28 -38.59 -3.29
C ILE A 36 3.94 -38.75 -1.91
N ALA A 37 3.20 -39.22 -0.89
CA ALA A 37 3.77 -39.47 0.44
C ALA A 37 4.88 -40.54 0.42
N LYS A 38 4.72 -41.61 -0.38
CA LYS A 38 5.72 -42.67 -0.53
C LYS A 38 6.98 -42.17 -1.25
N GLU A 39 6.82 -41.34 -2.27
CA GLU A 39 7.95 -40.75 -3.03
C GLU A 39 8.73 -39.72 -2.20
N MET A 40 8.07 -39.07 -1.25
CA MET A 40 8.68 -38.08 -0.35
C MET A 40 9.21 -38.68 0.96
N ASP A 41 9.13 -40.01 1.12
CA ASP A 41 9.47 -40.72 2.36
C ASP A 41 8.76 -40.13 3.61
N LEU A 42 7.47 -39.83 3.47
CA LEU A 42 6.64 -39.24 4.53
C LEU A 42 5.46 -40.15 4.89
N PRO A 43 5.10 -40.27 6.18
CA PRO A 43 3.82 -40.85 6.57
C PRO A 43 2.66 -40.06 5.94
N VAL A 44 1.67 -40.76 5.37
CA VAL A 44 0.48 -40.16 4.74
C VAL A 44 -0.27 -39.23 5.70
N SER A 45 -0.28 -39.56 7.00
CA SER A 45 -0.85 -38.72 8.06
C SER A 45 -0.14 -37.38 8.18
N THR A 46 1.20 -37.35 8.08
CA THR A 46 2.00 -36.13 8.13
C THR A 46 1.73 -35.23 6.93
N LEU A 47 1.65 -35.80 5.72
CA LEU A 47 1.30 -35.03 4.51
C LEU A 47 -0.10 -34.39 4.64
N ARG A 48 -1.09 -35.15 5.12
CA ARG A 48 -2.45 -34.62 5.36
C ARG A 48 -2.47 -33.49 6.38
N THR A 49 -1.74 -33.63 7.49
CA THR A 49 -1.66 -32.57 8.51
C THR A 49 -0.98 -31.31 7.98
N ILE A 50 0.02 -31.44 7.11
CA ILE A 50 0.68 -30.29 6.46
C ILE A 50 -0.28 -29.59 5.49
N LEU A 51 -0.99 -30.35 4.65
CA LEU A 51 -1.99 -29.79 3.72
C LEU A 51 -3.15 -29.09 4.45
N ALA A 52 -3.65 -29.68 5.54
CA ALA A 52 -4.72 -29.10 6.35
C ALA A 52 -4.30 -27.77 7.02
N ASN A 53 -3.00 -27.56 7.24
CA ASN A 53 -2.44 -26.33 7.82
C ASN A 53 -1.74 -25.44 6.78
N LYS A 54 -1.98 -25.63 5.47
CA LYS A 54 -1.31 -24.90 4.38
C LYS A 54 -1.30 -23.39 4.59
N SER A 55 -2.46 -22.78 4.81
CA SER A 55 -2.61 -21.34 5.04
C SER A 55 -1.85 -20.83 6.27
N LYS A 56 -1.79 -21.62 7.35
CA LYS A 56 -1.04 -21.28 8.57
C LYS A 56 0.46 -21.43 8.39
N ILE A 57 0.91 -22.40 7.58
CA ILE A 57 2.34 -22.60 7.28
C ILE A 57 2.85 -21.48 6.36
N GLU A 58 2.04 -21.08 5.38
CA GLU A 58 2.32 -19.95 4.49
C GLU A 58 2.38 -18.63 5.27
N SER A 59 1.41 -18.32 6.14
CA SER A 59 1.46 -17.11 6.98
C SER A 59 2.63 -17.09 7.98
N SER A 60 3.08 -18.27 8.41
CA SER A 60 4.22 -18.42 9.33
C SER A 60 5.58 -18.31 8.65
N ALA A 61 5.67 -18.64 7.36
CA ALA A 61 6.82 -18.33 6.53
C ALA A 61 7.02 -16.81 6.40
N MET A 62 5.91 -16.06 6.44
CA MET A 62 5.87 -14.62 6.23
C MET A 62 6.27 -13.80 7.47
N THR A 63 6.40 -14.37 8.66
CA THR A 63 6.57 -13.59 9.93
C THR A 63 7.80 -13.98 10.76
N GLY A 64 8.70 -14.84 10.26
CA GLY A 64 9.92 -15.19 11.02
C GLY A 64 10.96 -16.01 10.27
N SER A 65 12.05 -16.37 10.97
CA SER A 65 13.17 -17.14 10.41
C SER A 65 12.74 -18.53 9.89
N CYS A 66 13.08 -18.82 8.63
CA CYS A 66 12.72 -20.03 7.89
C CYS A 66 13.25 -21.35 8.51
N LYS A 67 14.28 -21.31 9.37
CA LYS A 67 14.90 -22.50 10.00
C LYS A 67 14.11 -23.10 11.19
N ARG A 68 12.89 -22.63 11.46
CA ARG A 68 12.14 -22.89 12.70
C ARG A 68 11.28 -24.17 12.61
N GLN A 69 11.21 -24.99 13.68
CA GLN A 69 10.44 -26.26 13.71
C GLN A 69 9.07 -26.18 14.42
N LYS A 70 8.83 -25.18 15.29
CA LYS A 70 7.52 -24.89 15.94
C LYS A 70 7.30 -23.40 16.11
N ILE A 71 6.04 -22.97 15.93
CA ILE A 71 5.55 -21.63 16.29
C ILE A 71 5.18 -21.69 17.77
N LYS A 72 5.87 -20.91 18.59
CA LYS A 72 5.35 -20.52 19.90
C LYS A 72 5.19 -19.01 19.81
N HIS A 73 3.97 -18.52 19.90
CA HIS A 73 3.74 -17.12 20.27
C HIS A 73 4.44 -16.90 21.61
N GLY A 74 5.22 -15.83 21.73
CA GLY A 74 5.79 -15.47 23.03
C GLY A 74 4.65 -15.21 24.02
N LYS A 75 4.91 -15.36 25.32
CA LYS A 75 3.94 -14.98 26.37
C LYS A 75 3.50 -13.51 26.25
N PHE A 76 4.28 -12.69 25.53
CA PHE A 76 4.13 -11.24 25.40
C PHE A 76 4.26 -10.78 23.94
N ASP A 77 3.52 -11.41 23.01
CA ASP A 77 3.63 -11.18 21.55
C ASP A 77 3.31 -9.72 21.17
N GLU A 78 2.31 -9.12 21.81
CA GLU A 78 1.88 -7.74 21.59
C GLU A 78 2.93 -6.70 22.05
N LEU A 79 3.48 -6.90 23.25
CA LEU A 79 4.60 -6.10 23.76
C LEU A 79 5.81 -6.19 22.82
N GLU A 80 6.11 -7.40 22.34
CA GLU A 80 7.23 -7.65 21.42
C GLU A 80 7.06 -6.92 20.08
N HIS A 81 5.83 -6.84 19.57
CA HIS A 81 5.51 -6.10 18.34
C HIS A 81 5.68 -4.58 18.53
N ILE A 82 5.09 -3.99 19.57
CA ILE A 82 5.23 -2.56 19.89
C ILE A 82 6.70 -2.18 20.13
N LEU A 83 7.44 -3.05 20.83
CA LEU A 83 8.86 -2.84 21.11
C LEU A 83 9.70 -2.87 19.83
N LEU A 84 9.40 -3.77 18.89
CA LEU A 84 10.07 -3.83 17.60
C LEU A 84 9.79 -2.57 16.77
N GLU A 85 8.55 -2.10 16.76
CA GLU A 85 8.15 -0.88 16.05
C GLU A 85 8.90 0.34 16.61
N TRP A 86 8.94 0.50 17.93
CA TRP A 86 9.75 1.53 18.57
C TRP A 86 11.25 1.39 18.25
N PHE A 87 11.78 0.17 18.28
CA PHE A 87 13.19 -0.09 17.99
C PHE A 87 13.54 0.34 16.55
N ASN A 88 12.69 0.03 15.58
CA ASN A 88 12.88 0.45 14.19
C ASN A 88 12.88 1.98 14.06
N GLN A 89 11.96 2.69 14.74
CA GLN A 89 11.96 4.16 14.75
C GLN A 89 13.26 4.75 15.32
N ALA A 90 13.75 4.19 16.41
CA ALA A 90 15.02 4.62 17.02
C ALA A 90 16.21 4.37 16.07
N ARG A 91 16.18 3.27 15.31
CA ARG A 91 17.23 2.96 14.32
C ARG A 91 17.20 3.88 13.11
N THR A 92 16.04 4.26 12.60
CA THR A 92 15.94 5.22 11.49
C THR A 92 16.46 6.60 11.87
N LEU A 93 16.26 7.01 13.12
CA LEU A 93 16.85 8.22 13.70
C LEU A 93 18.35 8.10 14.03
N ASN A 94 19.00 6.98 13.67
CA ASN A 94 20.38 6.68 14.02
C ASN A 94 20.69 6.73 15.53
N LEU A 95 19.68 6.57 16.39
CA LEU A 95 19.90 6.60 17.83
C LEU A 95 20.66 5.33 18.28
N PRO A 96 21.66 5.48 19.17
CA PRO A 96 22.35 4.33 19.76
C PRO A 96 21.42 3.62 20.74
N VAL A 97 21.03 2.39 20.41
CA VAL A 97 20.15 1.56 21.25
C VAL A 97 20.90 0.27 21.64
N ASN A 98 21.17 0.11 22.94
CA ASN A 98 21.79 -1.09 23.50
C ASN A 98 20.74 -2.00 24.18
N GLY A 99 21.18 -3.19 24.63
CA GLY A 99 20.27 -4.16 25.26
C GLY A 99 19.51 -3.63 26.48
N ASN A 100 20.15 -2.78 27.30
CA ASN A 100 19.54 -2.23 28.50
C ASN A 100 18.44 -1.22 28.16
N ILE A 101 18.67 -0.35 27.16
CA ILE A 101 17.66 0.59 26.68
C ILE A 101 16.43 -0.18 26.15
N VAL A 102 16.65 -1.26 25.39
CA VAL A 102 15.54 -2.10 24.90
C VAL A 102 14.78 -2.74 26.07
N THR A 103 15.49 -3.24 27.10
CA THR A 103 14.86 -3.84 28.29
C THR A 103 14.06 -2.82 29.09
N GLU A 104 14.60 -1.63 29.35
CA GLU A 104 13.85 -0.55 30.04
C GLU A 104 12.61 -0.16 29.25
N LYS A 105 12.74 -0.02 27.93
CA LYS A 105 11.60 0.29 27.07
C LYS A 105 10.54 -0.80 27.07
N ALA A 106 10.96 -2.06 27.11
CA ALA A 106 10.05 -3.20 27.23
C ALA A 106 9.26 -3.17 28.55
N HIS A 107 9.89 -2.78 29.67
CA HIS A 107 9.19 -2.58 30.95
C HIS A 107 8.22 -1.40 30.89
N GLU A 108 8.61 -0.30 30.23
CA GLU A 108 7.76 0.87 30.00
C GLU A 108 6.48 0.51 29.23
N ILE A 109 6.62 -0.34 28.21
CA ILE A 109 5.51 -0.86 27.39
C ILE A 109 4.67 -1.85 28.21
N ALA A 110 5.31 -2.77 28.94
CA ALA A 110 4.60 -3.73 29.81
C ALA A 110 3.68 -3.03 30.81
N LYS A 111 4.18 -1.97 31.47
CA LYS A 111 3.38 -1.17 32.41
C LYS A 111 2.19 -0.52 31.73
N ARG A 112 2.36 0.05 30.54
CA ARG A 112 1.26 0.67 29.78
C ARG A 112 0.22 -0.34 29.29
N LEU A 113 0.63 -1.56 29.02
CA LEU A 113 -0.25 -2.67 28.64
C LEU A 113 -0.85 -3.40 29.86
N ASN A 114 -0.58 -2.94 31.08
CA ASN A 114 -0.97 -3.60 32.35
C ASN A 114 -0.50 -5.07 32.45
N ILE A 115 0.74 -5.34 32.01
CA ILE A 115 1.38 -6.66 32.08
C ILE A 115 2.35 -6.70 33.27
N ASP A 116 1.83 -6.99 34.46
CA ASP A 116 2.62 -6.99 35.70
C ASP A 116 3.60 -8.17 35.81
N GLU A 117 3.37 -9.25 35.06
CA GLU A 117 4.22 -10.46 35.08
C GLU A 117 5.48 -10.35 34.20
N PHE A 118 5.68 -9.22 33.51
CA PHE A 118 6.84 -9.04 32.63
C PHE A 118 8.09 -8.67 33.43
N SER A 119 9.03 -9.63 33.52
CA SER A 119 10.27 -9.45 34.30
C SER A 119 11.49 -9.01 33.49
N GLY A 120 11.34 -8.78 32.17
CA GLY A 120 12.42 -8.32 31.27
C GLY A 120 13.73 -9.12 31.33
N SER A 121 13.68 -10.44 31.62
CA SER A 121 14.88 -11.25 31.86
C SER A 121 15.90 -11.18 30.71
N GLY A 122 17.20 -11.31 31.02
CA GLY A 122 18.28 -11.41 30.02
C GLY A 122 18.00 -12.46 28.93
N GLY A 123 17.47 -13.61 29.33
CA GLY A 123 17.09 -14.67 28.39
C GLY A 123 15.87 -14.34 27.51
N TRP A 124 15.01 -13.39 27.89
CA TRP A 124 13.93 -12.91 27.02
C TRP A 124 14.46 -11.92 25.98
N ILE A 125 15.28 -10.94 26.39
CA ILE A 125 15.86 -9.96 25.46
C ILE A 125 16.76 -10.62 24.42
N ASP A 126 17.54 -11.64 24.79
CA ASP A 126 18.36 -12.39 23.84
C ASP A 126 17.51 -13.16 22.82
N ARG A 127 16.36 -13.69 23.26
CA ARG A 127 15.39 -14.34 22.37
C ARG A 127 14.68 -13.35 21.47
N PHE A 128 14.33 -12.16 21.96
CA PHE A 128 13.79 -11.05 21.17
C PHE A 128 14.78 -10.66 20.06
N LYS A 129 16.02 -10.32 20.44
CA LYS A 129 17.09 -9.97 19.50
C LYS A 129 17.29 -11.05 18.44
N LYS A 130 17.37 -12.32 18.86
CA LYS A 130 17.53 -13.46 17.94
C LYS A 130 16.32 -13.65 17.03
N ARG A 131 15.10 -13.37 17.50
CA ARG A 131 13.87 -13.51 16.71
C ARG A 131 13.78 -12.46 15.61
N HIS A 132 14.23 -11.24 15.90
CA HIS A 132 14.18 -10.10 14.98
C HIS A 132 15.51 -9.80 14.27
N GLY A 133 16.53 -10.65 14.45
CA GLY A 133 17.83 -10.49 13.79
C GLY A 133 18.65 -9.30 14.29
N ILE A 134 18.40 -8.82 15.51
CA ILE A 134 19.09 -7.67 16.10
C ILE A 134 20.46 -8.13 16.61
N VAL A 135 21.51 -7.47 16.14
CA VAL A 135 22.91 -7.73 16.53
C VAL A 135 23.54 -6.45 17.06
N TYR A 136 24.44 -6.57 18.03
CA TYR A 136 25.20 -5.44 18.57
C TYR A 136 26.44 -5.20 17.69
N ARG A 137 26.64 -3.97 17.24
CA ARG A 137 27.80 -3.54 16.44
C ARG A 137 28.28 -2.18 16.94
N GLN A 138 29.59 -1.93 16.81
CA GLN A 138 30.16 -0.60 17.06
C GLN A 138 29.68 0.36 15.97
N ILE A 139 29.21 1.53 16.38
CA ILE A 139 28.85 2.61 15.46
C ILE A 139 30.17 3.30 15.07
N CYS A 140 30.53 3.25 13.79
CA CYS A 140 31.71 3.93 13.25
C CYS A 140 31.25 5.07 12.33
N GLY A 141 31.71 6.29 12.59
CA GLY A 141 31.62 7.45 11.70
C GLY A 141 30.35 8.27 11.85
N GLU A 142 30.51 9.58 11.98
CA GLU A 142 29.49 10.63 12.09
C GLU A 142 28.44 10.51 10.96
N ALA A 143 27.18 10.25 11.33
CA ALA A 143 26.03 10.56 10.48
C ALA A 143 25.48 11.92 10.93
N GLU A 144 26.33 12.95 10.92
CA GLU A 144 25.85 14.33 10.93
C GLU A 144 25.22 14.63 9.56
N SER A 145 24.24 15.52 9.55
CA SER A 145 23.40 15.92 8.41
C SER A 145 24.08 15.74 7.04
N VAL A 146 23.56 14.82 6.21
CA VAL A 146 24.02 14.59 4.83
C VAL A 146 24.13 15.93 4.09
N ASN A 147 25.35 16.36 3.81
CA ASN A 147 25.65 17.59 3.10
C ASN A 147 25.47 17.34 1.59
N ASP A 148 25.30 18.39 0.79
CA ASP A 148 25.15 18.25 -0.67
C ASP A 148 26.29 17.45 -1.35
N ALA A 149 27.49 17.49 -0.75
CA ALA A 149 28.63 16.70 -1.17
C ALA A 149 28.42 15.18 -1.01
N ASP A 150 27.75 14.74 0.05
CA ASP A 150 27.47 13.32 0.30
C ASP A 150 26.38 12.80 -0.64
N ILE A 151 25.37 13.63 -0.92
CA ILE A 151 24.33 13.34 -1.92
C ILE A 151 24.98 13.18 -3.30
N ALA A 152 25.88 14.10 -3.67
CA ALA A 152 26.63 14.03 -4.92
C ALA A 152 27.51 12.77 -4.97
N ALA A 153 28.28 12.49 -3.92
CA ALA A 153 29.14 11.32 -3.84
C ALA A 153 28.34 10.01 -3.94
N TRP A 154 27.19 9.91 -3.28
CA TRP A 154 26.30 8.74 -3.41
C TRP A 154 25.75 8.62 -4.83
N SER A 155 25.29 9.73 -5.42
CA SER A 155 24.73 9.74 -6.76
C SER A 155 25.75 9.45 -7.86
N GLU A 156 27.01 9.81 -7.68
CA GLU A 156 28.08 9.63 -8.69
C GLU A 156 28.80 8.29 -8.54
N ASN A 157 28.96 7.80 -7.31
CA ASN A 157 29.79 6.62 -7.03
C ASN A 157 28.99 5.38 -6.62
N ILE A 158 27.84 5.53 -5.96
CA ILE A 158 27.07 4.41 -5.41
C ILE A 158 25.91 4.05 -6.33
N LEU A 159 25.07 5.03 -6.67
CA LEU A 159 23.88 4.82 -7.49
C LEU A 159 24.20 4.14 -8.83
N PRO A 160 25.18 4.58 -9.65
CA PRO A 160 25.44 3.95 -10.95
C PRO A 160 25.88 2.50 -10.82
N ASN A 161 26.60 2.15 -9.75
CA ASN A 161 27.03 0.77 -9.50
C ASN A 161 25.88 -0.15 -9.14
N ILE A 162 24.85 0.36 -8.43
CA ILE A 162 23.63 -0.40 -8.15
C ILE A 162 22.82 -0.59 -9.44
N LEU A 163 22.69 0.45 -10.26
CA LEU A 163 21.85 0.44 -11.45
C LEU A 163 22.40 -0.44 -12.59
N LYS A 164 23.72 -0.57 -12.73
CA LYS A 164 24.37 -1.38 -13.79
C LYS A 164 23.90 -2.83 -13.88
N GLU A 165 23.42 -3.40 -12.78
CA GLU A 165 22.93 -4.79 -12.72
C GLU A 165 21.51 -4.97 -13.27
N TYR A 166 20.78 -3.87 -13.55
CA TYR A 166 19.36 -3.90 -13.86
C TYR A 166 19.02 -3.07 -15.11
N SER A 167 18.00 -3.50 -15.85
CA SER A 167 17.40 -2.70 -16.91
C SER A 167 16.60 -1.54 -16.31
N SER A 168 16.47 -0.43 -17.03
CA SER A 168 15.56 0.68 -16.66
C SER A 168 14.11 0.24 -16.46
N ASN A 169 13.67 -0.85 -17.10
CA ASN A 169 12.34 -1.43 -16.88
C ASN A 169 12.18 -2.10 -15.51
N ASP A 170 13.28 -2.48 -14.86
CA ASP A 170 13.36 -3.18 -13.58
C ASP A 170 13.85 -2.27 -12.44
N ILE A 171 13.99 -0.98 -12.69
CA ILE A 171 14.32 0.03 -11.68
C ILE A 171 13.03 0.75 -11.28
N PHE A 172 12.58 0.54 -10.05
CA PHE A 172 11.37 1.11 -9.50
C PHE A 172 11.67 2.09 -8.38
N ASN A 173 10.82 3.10 -8.24
CA ASN A 173 10.74 3.93 -7.05
C ASN A 173 9.31 3.87 -6.49
N ALA A 174 9.18 3.85 -5.17
CA ALA A 174 7.92 3.94 -4.46
C ALA A 174 8.00 5.00 -3.38
N ASP A 175 6.89 5.70 -3.17
CA ASP A 175 6.78 6.78 -2.21
C ASP A 175 5.32 7.09 -1.84
N GLU A 176 5.12 7.60 -0.63
CA GLU A 176 3.82 7.94 -0.08
C GLU A 176 3.57 9.46 -0.04
N PHE A 177 2.40 9.88 -0.52
CA PHE A 177 1.92 11.24 -0.35
C PHE A 177 0.56 11.33 0.35
N GLY A 178 0.36 12.42 1.09
CA GLY A 178 -0.91 12.72 1.72
C GLY A 178 -1.84 13.44 0.75
N LEU A 179 -3.14 13.22 0.90
CA LEU A 179 -4.19 13.81 0.07
C LEU A 179 -5.39 14.20 0.92
N PHE A 180 -5.71 15.50 1.00
CA PHE A 180 -6.97 15.96 1.56
C PHE A 180 -8.10 15.81 0.54
N PHE A 181 -8.70 14.63 0.49
CA PHE A 181 -9.49 14.22 -0.65
C PHE A 181 -10.77 15.03 -0.86
N LYS A 182 -11.34 15.63 0.21
CA LYS A 182 -12.54 16.49 0.16
C LYS A 182 -12.24 17.99 0.14
N LEU A 183 -10.98 18.39 0.21
CA LEU A 183 -10.61 19.79 0.37
C LEU A 183 -10.91 20.57 -0.92
N MET A 184 -11.76 21.58 -0.81
CA MET A 184 -12.13 22.47 -1.92
C MET A 184 -11.25 23.73 -1.93
N PRO A 185 -11.20 24.49 -3.05
CA PRO A 185 -10.51 25.78 -3.07
C PRO A 185 -11.05 26.71 -1.98
N ASP A 186 -10.16 27.43 -1.30
CA ASP A 186 -10.47 28.31 -0.18
C ASP A 186 -10.58 29.80 -0.57
N LYS A 187 -10.44 30.09 -1.88
CA LYS A 187 -10.55 31.43 -2.47
C LYS A 187 -11.71 31.48 -3.44
N SER A 188 -12.49 32.56 -3.37
CA SER A 188 -13.62 32.83 -4.28
C SER A 188 -13.57 34.27 -4.77
N LEU A 189 -14.07 34.50 -5.98
CA LEU A 189 -14.45 35.84 -6.42
C LEU A 189 -15.64 36.30 -5.58
N VAL A 190 -15.57 37.52 -5.05
CA VAL A 190 -16.63 38.14 -4.25
C VAL A 190 -16.92 39.54 -4.75
N PHE A 191 -18.16 40.00 -4.63
CA PHE A 191 -18.47 41.39 -4.97
C PHE A 191 -17.71 42.32 -4.01
N LYS A 192 -17.20 43.46 -4.52
CA LYS A 192 -16.32 44.40 -3.81
C LYS A 192 -16.82 44.90 -2.43
N ARG A 193 -18.10 44.70 -2.11
CA ARG A 193 -18.75 45.13 -0.87
C ARG A 193 -19.25 43.97 0.00
N GLU A 194 -19.06 42.73 -0.42
CA GLU A 194 -19.45 41.56 0.34
C GLU A 194 -18.34 41.12 1.28
N LYS A 195 -18.73 40.70 2.49
CA LYS A 195 -17.83 40.02 3.41
C LYS A 195 -17.77 38.56 3.01
N CYS A 196 -16.58 38.08 2.66
CA CYS A 196 -16.35 36.67 2.42
C CYS A 196 -16.29 35.93 3.78
N HIS A 197 -17.14 34.94 3.97
CA HIS A 197 -17.10 34.02 5.11
C HIS A 197 -16.65 32.65 4.59
N GLY A 198 -15.45 32.20 4.96
CA GLY A 198 -14.97 30.87 4.61
C GLY A 198 -15.68 29.78 5.41
N GLY A 199 -16.10 28.70 4.74
CA GLY A 199 -16.63 27.50 5.40
C GLY A 199 -15.53 26.66 6.08
N LYS A 200 -15.92 25.75 6.98
CA LYS A 200 -14.99 24.78 7.61
C LYS A 200 -14.42 23.86 6.53
N LEU A 201 -13.11 23.95 6.29
CA LEU A 201 -12.41 23.10 5.33
C LEU A 201 -12.41 21.64 5.82
N SER A 202 -12.91 20.70 4.99
CA SER A 202 -12.81 19.27 5.30
C SER A 202 -11.37 18.79 5.08
N LYS A 203 -10.63 18.63 6.19
CA LYS A 203 -9.26 18.10 6.23
C LYS A 203 -9.23 16.56 6.34
N GLU A 204 -10.26 15.90 5.82
CA GLU A 204 -10.26 14.45 5.73
C GLU A 204 -9.15 13.99 4.78
N ARG A 205 -8.31 13.07 5.28
CA ARG A 205 -7.07 12.68 4.60
C ARG A 205 -7.05 11.21 4.20
N LEU A 206 -6.35 10.95 3.11
CA LEU A 206 -5.85 9.65 2.69
C LEU A 206 -4.32 9.73 2.58
N SER A 207 -3.63 8.61 2.83
CA SER A 207 -2.25 8.46 2.37
C SER A 207 -2.24 7.52 1.17
N VAL A 208 -1.45 7.83 0.15
CA VAL A 208 -1.42 7.07 -1.10
C VAL A 208 0.02 6.70 -1.41
N LEU A 209 0.29 5.41 -1.50
CA LEU A 209 1.56 4.86 -1.96
C LEU A 209 1.49 4.68 -3.48
N ALA A 210 2.36 5.38 -4.20
CA ALA A 210 2.56 5.23 -5.63
C ALA A 210 3.88 4.48 -5.91
N CYS A 211 3.91 3.72 -7.00
CA CYS A 211 5.14 3.05 -7.43
C CYS A 211 5.16 2.87 -8.95
N THR A 212 6.27 3.20 -9.60
CA THR A 212 6.46 3.06 -11.04
C THR A 212 7.91 2.75 -11.37
N ASN A 213 8.14 2.15 -12.55
CA ASN A 213 9.49 1.96 -13.09
C ASN A 213 10.03 3.20 -13.81
N ALA A 214 11.34 3.22 -14.02
CA ALA A 214 12.07 4.35 -14.58
C ALA A 214 11.68 4.71 -16.02
N THR A 215 11.13 3.76 -16.78
CA THR A 215 10.64 3.99 -18.15
C THR A 215 9.19 4.48 -18.20
N GLY A 216 8.46 4.43 -17.08
CA GLY A 216 7.03 4.74 -17.02
C GLY A 216 6.14 3.71 -17.75
N SER A 217 6.72 2.59 -18.19
CA SER A 217 5.98 1.51 -18.87
C SER A 217 5.16 0.66 -17.90
N GLN A 218 5.53 0.66 -16.62
CA GLN A 218 4.83 -0.08 -15.58
C GLN A 218 4.58 0.80 -14.37
N LYS A 219 3.33 1.23 -14.23
CA LYS A 219 2.77 1.80 -13.01
C LYS A 219 2.13 0.69 -12.19
N LEU A 220 2.51 0.56 -10.92
CA LEU A 220 1.84 -0.37 -10.01
C LEU A 220 0.50 0.23 -9.56
N ARG A 221 -0.41 -0.66 -9.14
CA ARG A 221 -1.68 -0.25 -8.56
C ARG A 221 -1.42 0.52 -7.26
N LEU A 222 -2.10 1.65 -7.09
CA LEU A 222 -1.98 2.48 -5.89
C LEU A 222 -2.47 1.71 -4.66
N LEU A 223 -1.76 1.90 -3.55
CA LEU A 223 -2.25 1.51 -2.22
C LEU A 223 -2.71 2.76 -1.48
N VAL A 224 -4.00 2.82 -1.15
CA VAL A 224 -4.63 3.92 -0.44
C VAL A 224 -4.91 3.51 1.00
N ILE A 225 -4.48 4.35 1.94
CA ILE A 225 -4.66 4.18 3.37
C ILE A 225 -5.68 5.21 3.85
N GLY A 226 -6.82 4.74 4.33
CA GLY A 226 -7.86 5.57 4.94
C GLY A 226 -8.04 5.27 6.43
N LYS A 227 -8.92 6.03 7.10
CA LYS A 227 -9.20 5.84 8.53
C LYS A 227 -10.09 4.62 8.81
N SER A 228 -11.26 4.58 8.15
CA SER A 228 -12.27 3.56 8.41
C SER A 228 -11.98 2.26 7.65
N LYS A 229 -12.22 1.12 8.28
CA LYS A 229 -12.06 -0.20 7.65
C LYS A 229 -13.10 -0.49 6.58
N ALA A 230 -14.33 -0.03 6.80
CA ALA A 230 -15.44 -0.24 5.89
C ALA A 230 -16.34 1.01 5.87
N PRO A 231 -15.91 2.09 5.19
CA PRO A 231 -16.77 3.23 4.91
C PRO A 231 -18.13 2.80 4.35
N ARG A 232 -19.22 3.52 4.66
CA ARG A 232 -20.56 3.20 4.18
C ARG A 232 -20.62 3.11 2.65
N CYS A 233 -19.89 3.98 1.96
CA CYS A 233 -19.79 3.99 0.50
C CYS A 233 -19.21 2.68 -0.09
N PHE A 234 -18.52 1.85 0.69
CA PHE A 234 -17.99 0.55 0.24
C PHE A 234 -19.03 -0.57 0.24
N LYS A 235 -20.20 -0.35 0.86
CA LYS A 235 -21.29 -1.32 0.82
C LYS A 235 -21.65 -1.61 -0.64
N ASN A 236 -21.77 -2.89 -0.98
CA ASN A 236 -22.02 -3.42 -2.33
C ASN A 236 -20.87 -3.27 -3.35
N VAL A 237 -19.72 -2.72 -2.96
CA VAL A 237 -18.53 -2.65 -3.82
C VAL A 237 -17.70 -3.93 -3.68
N ARG A 238 -17.36 -4.55 -4.81
CA ARG A 238 -16.61 -5.82 -4.84
C ARG A 238 -15.17 -5.67 -5.32
N ILE A 239 -14.92 -4.70 -6.18
CA ILE A 239 -13.63 -4.43 -6.80
C ILE A 239 -13.41 -2.93 -6.72
N PHE A 240 -12.24 -2.54 -6.20
CA PHE A 240 -11.83 -1.15 -6.09
C PHE A 240 -10.84 -0.81 -7.20
N PRO A 241 -10.70 0.46 -7.62
CA PRO A 241 -9.67 0.85 -8.58
C PRO A 241 -8.26 0.77 -7.96
N CYS A 242 -8.14 1.09 -6.68
CA CYS A 242 -6.91 1.01 -5.88
C CYS A 242 -6.99 -0.12 -4.85
N ASP A 243 -5.84 -0.56 -4.32
CA ASP A 243 -5.82 -1.33 -3.08
C ASP A 243 -6.14 -0.40 -1.90
N TYR A 244 -6.94 -0.88 -0.95
CA TYR A 244 -7.36 -0.09 0.22
C TYR A 244 -7.04 -0.79 1.52
N VAL A 245 -6.42 -0.06 2.45
CA VAL A 245 -6.16 -0.51 3.82
C VAL A 245 -6.61 0.57 4.79
N SER A 246 -7.13 0.16 5.94
CA SER A 246 -7.47 1.10 7.01
C SER A 246 -6.39 1.17 8.07
N GLN A 247 -6.10 2.38 8.52
CA GLN A 247 -5.36 2.66 9.73
C GLN A 247 -5.99 3.88 10.41
N ASN A 248 -6.14 3.92 11.73
CA ASN A 248 -6.83 4.96 12.50
C ASN A 248 -6.32 6.38 12.19
N ARG A 249 -5.04 6.50 11.85
CA ARG A 249 -4.39 7.76 11.46
C ARG A 249 -4.31 7.95 9.95
N ALA A 250 -4.71 6.98 9.13
CA ALA A 250 -4.48 6.95 7.68
C ALA A 250 -3.00 7.12 7.35
N TRP A 251 -2.11 6.47 8.11
CA TRP A 251 -0.65 6.55 7.98
C TRP A 251 -0.04 5.23 7.53
N MET A 252 1.08 5.30 6.84
CA MET A 252 1.92 4.15 6.53
C MET A 252 2.54 3.59 7.81
N THR A 253 2.61 2.26 7.90
CA THR A 253 3.27 1.53 8.99
C THR A 253 4.11 0.39 8.42
N GLY A 254 5.09 -0.10 9.19
CA GLY A 254 5.93 -1.21 8.76
C GLY A 254 5.15 -2.47 8.38
N ASP A 255 4.06 -2.76 9.10
CA ASP A 255 3.21 -3.91 8.78
C ASP A 255 2.48 -3.72 7.43
N ILE A 256 1.96 -2.52 7.17
CA ILE A 256 1.29 -2.20 5.90
C ILE A 256 2.28 -2.30 4.75
N PHE A 257 3.47 -1.71 4.88
CA PHE A 257 4.52 -1.78 3.88
C PHE A 257 4.95 -3.23 3.59
N ILE A 258 5.15 -4.05 4.65
CA ILE A 258 5.48 -5.47 4.51
C ILE A 258 4.36 -6.23 3.77
N ASN A 259 3.10 -5.96 4.09
CA ASN A 259 1.95 -6.60 3.47
C ASN A 259 1.76 -6.18 2.01
N TRP A 260 2.26 -5.00 1.63
CA TRP A 260 2.29 -4.52 0.25
C TRP A 260 3.44 -5.12 -0.56
N ILE A 261 4.67 -5.10 -0.04
CA ILE A 261 5.87 -5.49 -0.80
C ILE A 261 6.02 -7.01 -1.00
N LYS A 262 5.53 -7.84 -0.06
CA LYS A 262 5.67 -9.31 -0.16
C LYS A 262 4.85 -9.93 -1.30
N PRO A 263 3.56 -9.60 -1.48
CA PRO A 263 2.81 -10.04 -2.66
C PRO A 263 3.46 -9.54 -3.96
N LEU A 264 4.03 -8.34 -3.94
CA LEU A 264 4.75 -7.78 -5.09
C LEU A 264 6.00 -8.62 -5.44
N ASP A 265 6.79 -9.02 -4.45
CA ASP A 265 7.95 -9.91 -4.62
C ASP A 265 7.56 -11.24 -5.26
N LEU A 266 6.47 -11.86 -4.76
CA LEU A 266 5.90 -13.06 -5.35
C LEU A 266 5.40 -12.84 -6.79
N SER A 267 4.90 -11.64 -7.11
CA SER A 267 4.44 -11.31 -8.46
C SER A 267 5.60 -11.18 -9.45
N PHE A 268 6.71 -10.56 -9.06
CA PHE A 268 7.92 -10.47 -9.88
C PHE A 268 8.61 -11.82 -10.02
N LYS A 269 8.58 -12.64 -8.97
CA LYS A 269 9.00 -14.04 -9.04
C LYS A 269 8.24 -14.83 -10.10
N LYS A 270 6.91 -14.72 -10.14
CA LYS A 270 6.08 -15.37 -11.16
C LYS A 270 6.37 -14.87 -12.58
N GLN A 271 6.81 -13.62 -12.72
CA GLN A 271 7.25 -13.04 -13.98
C GLN A 271 8.70 -13.40 -14.33
N ASN A 272 9.41 -14.12 -13.47
CA ASN A 272 10.85 -14.40 -13.58
C ASN A 272 11.69 -13.12 -13.72
N ARG A 273 11.32 -12.06 -12.97
CA ARG A 273 11.99 -10.76 -12.97
C ARG A 273 12.61 -10.49 -11.61
N ASN A 274 13.81 -9.90 -11.63
CA ASN A 274 14.44 -9.33 -10.46
C ASN A 274 14.45 -7.81 -10.63
N ILE A 275 13.98 -7.09 -9.63
CA ILE A 275 13.85 -5.63 -9.70
C ILE A 275 14.61 -4.93 -8.56
N LEU A 276 15.02 -3.70 -8.82
CA LEU A 276 15.43 -2.75 -7.79
C LEU A 276 14.23 -1.91 -7.38
N LEU A 277 13.99 -1.83 -6.08
CA LEU A 277 12.97 -0.93 -5.53
C LEU A 277 13.63 0.09 -4.61
N PHE A 278 13.56 1.36 -4.98
CA PHE A 278 14.04 2.48 -4.19
C PHE A 278 12.91 3.09 -3.38
N VAL A 279 13.16 3.30 -2.09
CA VAL A 279 12.27 3.97 -1.14
C VAL A 279 13.06 4.97 -0.29
N ASP A 280 12.36 5.94 0.29
CA ASP A 280 12.96 6.86 1.26
C ASP A 280 13.37 6.13 2.55
N ASN A 281 14.18 6.80 3.37
CA ASN A 281 14.61 6.28 4.67
C ASN A 281 13.61 6.64 5.77
N CYS A 282 12.37 6.18 5.61
CA CYS A 282 11.29 6.37 6.57
C CYS A 282 11.24 5.25 7.63
N PRO A 283 10.91 5.55 8.91
CA PRO A 283 10.71 4.52 9.94
C PRO A 283 9.63 3.49 9.61
N ALA A 284 8.68 3.86 8.75
CA ALA A 284 7.63 2.97 8.30
C ALA A 284 8.13 1.94 7.26
N HIS A 285 9.38 2.02 6.82
CA HIS A 285 10.00 1.12 5.84
C HIS A 285 11.02 0.19 6.53
N PRO A 286 10.63 -1.04 6.90
CA PRO A 286 11.51 -1.96 7.61
C PRO A 286 12.68 -2.41 6.71
N THR A 287 13.90 -2.40 7.25
CA THR A 287 15.11 -2.73 6.49
C THR A 287 15.34 -4.25 6.32
N ASN A 288 14.85 -5.07 7.24
CA ASN A 288 15.10 -6.52 7.26
C ASN A 288 13.89 -7.33 6.79
N ILE A 289 13.46 -7.11 5.54
CA ILE A 289 12.38 -7.89 4.91
C ILE A 289 13.02 -9.00 4.06
N PRO A 290 12.69 -10.28 4.29
CA PRO A 290 13.18 -11.37 3.45
C PRO A 290 12.45 -11.32 2.08
N LEU A 291 13.14 -10.81 1.06
CA LEU A 291 12.67 -10.71 -0.33
C LEU A 291 13.62 -11.52 -1.22
N GLU A 292 13.08 -12.19 -2.25
CA GLU A 292 13.88 -13.03 -3.16
C GLU A 292 14.13 -12.36 -4.52
N ASN A 293 13.16 -11.59 -5.02
CA ASN A 293 13.15 -11.02 -6.37
C ASN A 293 13.15 -9.49 -6.38
N ILE A 294 12.89 -8.86 -5.23
CA ILE A 294 13.02 -7.41 -5.03
C ILE A 294 14.27 -7.12 -4.20
N LYS A 295 15.22 -6.39 -4.78
CA LYS A 295 16.32 -5.77 -4.05
C LYS A 295 15.87 -4.39 -3.58
N LEU A 296 15.50 -4.32 -2.30
CA LEU A 296 15.06 -3.08 -1.64
C LEU A 296 16.28 -2.21 -1.31
N VAL A 297 16.28 -0.96 -1.79
CA VAL A 297 17.35 0.02 -1.60
C VAL A 297 16.77 1.28 -0.97
N PHE A 298 17.40 1.75 0.10
CA PHE A 298 17.01 2.97 0.79
C PHE A 298 17.82 4.14 0.28
N LEU A 299 17.16 5.24 -0.02
CA LEU A 299 17.83 6.51 -0.34
C LEU A 299 18.58 7.05 0.89
N PRO A 300 19.65 7.82 0.70
CA PRO A 300 20.33 8.48 1.81
C PRO A 300 19.35 9.33 2.64
N PRO A 301 19.51 9.37 3.98
CA PRO A 301 18.71 10.24 4.83
C PRO A 301 18.77 11.69 4.32
N ASN A 302 17.65 12.43 4.38
CA ASN A 302 17.54 13.83 3.96
C ASN A 302 17.81 14.12 2.47
N ALA A 303 18.00 13.10 1.63
CA ALA A 303 18.22 13.28 0.19
C ALA A 303 16.94 13.15 -0.66
N THR A 304 15.80 12.83 -0.03
CA THR A 304 14.52 12.51 -0.68
C THR A 304 14.10 13.59 -1.70
N ALA A 305 14.10 14.86 -1.29
CA ALA A 305 13.71 15.98 -2.15
C ALA A 305 14.58 16.14 -3.43
N LYS A 306 15.81 15.63 -3.44
CA LYS A 306 16.74 15.72 -4.58
C LYS A 306 16.85 14.41 -5.38
N LEU A 307 16.76 13.27 -4.70
CA LEU A 307 17.05 11.97 -5.28
C LEU A 307 15.83 11.08 -5.47
N GLN A 308 14.66 11.37 -4.90
CA GLN A 308 13.48 10.52 -5.04
C GLN A 308 12.72 10.86 -6.34
N PRO A 309 12.64 9.95 -7.34
CA PRO A 309 11.96 10.23 -8.60
C PRO A 309 10.49 10.63 -8.47
N LEU A 310 9.73 10.02 -7.56
CA LEU A 310 8.32 10.36 -7.37
C LEU A 310 8.11 11.81 -6.89
N ASP A 311 9.04 12.32 -6.08
CA ASP A 311 9.09 13.72 -5.62
C ASP A 311 9.65 14.69 -6.66
N GLN A 312 10.28 14.20 -7.74
CA GLN A 312 10.77 15.05 -8.84
C GLN A 312 9.67 15.58 -9.77
N GLY A 313 8.40 15.40 -9.41
CA GLY A 313 7.25 15.99 -10.12
C GLY A 313 6.09 15.02 -10.38
N ILE A 314 6.30 13.70 -10.26
CA ILE A 314 5.25 12.72 -10.54
C ILE A 314 4.09 12.88 -9.55
N ILE A 315 4.38 12.93 -8.25
CA ILE A 315 3.37 13.14 -7.21
C ILE A 315 2.68 14.50 -7.36
N LYS A 316 3.44 15.54 -7.72
CA LYS A 316 2.89 16.88 -7.98
C LYS A 316 1.85 16.84 -9.11
N VAL A 317 2.19 16.25 -10.25
CA VAL A 317 1.28 16.10 -11.39
C VAL A 317 0.05 15.26 -11.00
N LEU A 318 0.24 14.20 -10.22
CA LEU A 318 -0.85 13.36 -9.71
C LEU A 318 -1.84 14.18 -8.88
N LYS A 319 -1.35 14.94 -7.90
CA LYS A 319 -2.15 15.83 -7.04
C LYS A 319 -2.88 16.87 -7.88
N GLN A 320 -2.20 17.53 -8.82
CA GLN A 320 -2.82 18.50 -9.72
C GLN A 320 -3.95 17.88 -10.55
N LYS A 321 -3.74 16.69 -11.14
CA LYS A 321 -4.80 15.99 -11.89
C LYS A 321 -5.97 15.60 -11.01
N TYR A 322 -5.73 15.19 -9.76
CA TYR A 322 -6.79 14.94 -8.79
C TYR A 322 -7.59 16.22 -8.48
N ARG A 323 -6.90 17.33 -8.21
CA ARG A 323 -7.52 18.64 -7.90
C ARG A 323 -8.35 19.16 -9.08
N LYS A 324 -7.86 19.01 -10.31
CA LYS A 324 -8.61 19.33 -11.54
C LYS A 324 -9.93 18.56 -11.59
N LYS A 325 -9.94 17.25 -11.29
CA LYS A 325 -11.19 16.45 -11.24
C LYS A 325 -12.17 16.96 -10.20
N LEU A 326 -11.69 17.41 -9.04
CA LEU A 326 -12.56 18.02 -8.02
C LEU A 326 -13.20 19.33 -8.50
N VAL A 327 -12.41 20.21 -9.13
CA VAL A 327 -12.94 21.48 -9.67
C VAL A 327 -13.99 21.20 -10.76
N LEU A 328 -13.72 20.29 -11.69
CA LEU A 328 -14.67 19.91 -12.74
C LEU A 328 -15.96 19.30 -12.18
N ARG A 329 -15.86 18.47 -11.13
CA ARG A 329 -17.04 17.95 -10.42
C ARG A 329 -17.86 19.09 -9.83
N TYR A 330 -17.21 20.03 -9.16
CA TYR A 330 -17.87 21.16 -8.52
C TYR A 330 -18.57 22.09 -9.52
N LEU A 331 -17.94 22.38 -10.65
CA LEU A 331 -18.57 23.15 -11.73
C LEU A 331 -19.87 22.50 -12.21
N LYS A 332 -19.85 21.17 -12.38
CA LYS A 332 -21.05 20.41 -12.76
C LYS A 332 -22.14 20.46 -11.69
N GLU A 333 -21.78 20.37 -10.41
CA GLU A 333 -22.73 20.49 -9.30
C GLU A 333 -23.36 21.88 -9.21
N MET A 334 -22.63 22.95 -9.55
CA MET A 334 -23.20 24.31 -9.60
C MET A 334 -24.27 24.47 -10.69
N GLU A 335 -24.09 23.79 -11.83
CA GLU A 335 -25.05 23.85 -12.95
C GLU A 335 -26.31 23.01 -12.70
N SER A 336 -26.18 21.95 -11.89
CA SER A 336 -27.27 21.02 -11.61
C SER A 336 -27.92 21.34 -10.26
N LYS A 337 -29.15 21.86 -10.26
CA LYS A 337 -29.95 22.22 -9.07
C LYS A 337 -30.19 21.08 -8.05
N ASN A 338 -29.66 19.89 -8.29
CA ASN A 338 -29.68 18.75 -7.38
C ASN A 338 -28.31 18.60 -6.70
N SER A 339 -28.09 19.33 -5.60
CA SER A 339 -27.00 19.03 -4.68
C SER A 339 -27.41 17.83 -3.82
N ALA A 340 -26.83 16.65 -4.01
CA ALA A 340 -27.24 15.50 -3.19
C ALA A 340 -26.18 14.44 -2.91
N LYS A 341 -24.93 14.55 -3.36
CA LYS A 341 -23.91 13.57 -2.95
C LYS A 341 -22.58 14.21 -2.61
N LYS A 342 -22.28 14.27 -1.31
CA LYS A 342 -20.96 14.62 -0.78
C LYS A 342 -19.91 13.68 -1.38
N LEU A 343 -18.72 14.20 -1.66
CA LEU A 343 -17.59 13.37 -2.12
C LEU A 343 -17.24 12.36 -1.03
N ASP A 344 -17.27 11.07 -1.36
CA ASP A 344 -16.94 9.98 -0.45
C ASP A 344 -15.54 9.38 -0.74
N VAL A 345 -15.11 8.41 0.08
CA VAL A 345 -13.81 7.74 -0.11
C VAL A 345 -13.74 6.96 -1.43
N LEU A 346 -14.85 6.36 -1.87
CA LEU A 346 -14.89 5.57 -3.10
C LEU A 346 -14.71 6.47 -4.33
N ASP A 347 -15.36 7.63 -4.35
CA ASP A 347 -15.16 8.66 -5.37
C ASP A 347 -13.68 9.09 -5.43
N ALA A 348 -13.07 9.32 -4.26
CA ALA A 348 -11.64 9.66 -4.18
C ALA A 348 -10.74 8.54 -4.72
N LEU A 349 -11.05 7.26 -4.47
CA LEU A 349 -10.32 6.12 -5.04
C LEU A 349 -10.40 6.12 -6.58
N HIS A 350 -11.58 6.42 -7.14
CA HIS A 350 -11.73 6.52 -8.59
C HIS A 350 -10.95 7.69 -9.18
N TYR A 351 -11.01 8.86 -8.54
CA TYR A 351 -10.30 10.06 -9.02
C TYR A 351 -8.79 9.92 -8.95
N VAL A 352 -8.26 9.38 -7.84
CA VAL A 352 -6.80 9.19 -7.71
C VAL A 352 -6.27 8.13 -8.67
N SER A 353 -7.03 7.05 -8.91
CA SER A 353 -6.68 6.04 -9.91
C SER A 353 -6.67 6.62 -11.31
N ALA A 354 -7.73 7.36 -11.69
CA ALA A 354 -7.79 7.99 -13.00
C ALA A 354 -6.68 9.03 -13.20
N ALA A 355 -6.38 9.83 -12.17
CA ALA A 355 -5.27 10.77 -12.19
C ALA A 355 -3.91 10.06 -12.36
N TRP A 356 -3.73 8.90 -11.73
CA TRP A 356 -2.54 8.07 -11.88
C TRP A 356 -2.42 7.49 -13.28
N ASP A 357 -3.52 7.01 -13.88
CA ASP A 357 -3.55 6.45 -15.23
C ASP A 357 -3.20 7.49 -16.30
N GLU A 358 -3.60 8.74 -16.12
CA GLU A 358 -3.28 9.87 -17.01
C GLU A 358 -1.81 10.30 -17.01
N ILE A 359 -1.01 9.92 -16.01
CA ILE A 359 0.41 10.28 -16.00
C ILE A 359 1.13 9.53 -17.12
N THR A 360 1.72 10.29 -18.04
CA THR A 360 2.42 9.75 -19.20
C THR A 360 3.80 9.22 -18.83
N ALA A 361 4.28 8.26 -19.62
CA ALA A 361 5.62 7.71 -19.46
C ALA A 361 6.73 8.78 -19.61
N ASP A 362 6.50 9.84 -20.37
CA ASP A 362 7.45 10.92 -20.57
C ASP A 362 7.67 11.75 -19.29
N VAL A 363 6.59 12.05 -18.56
CA VAL A 363 6.69 12.71 -17.24
C VAL A 363 7.55 11.86 -16.31
N ILE A 364 7.26 10.56 -16.24
CA ILE A 364 7.99 9.62 -15.36
C ILE A 364 9.48 9.55 -15.74
N LYS A 365 9.79 9.32 -17.03
CA LYS A 365 11.19 9.27 -17.51
C LYS A 365 11.97 10.54 -17.17
N ASN A 366 11.34 11.71 -17.33
CA ASN A 366 11.99 12.99 -17.02
C ASN A 366 12.28 13.13 -15.53
N CYS A 367 11.36 12.72 -14.65
CA CYS A 367 11.58 12.73 -13.20
C CYS A 367 12.70 11.77 -12.79
N PHE A 368 12.78 10.57 -13.38
CA PHE A 368 13.89 9.63 -13.14
C PHE A 368 15.25 10.16 -13.65
N ARG A 369 15.28 10.86 -14.80
CA ARG A 369 16.49 11.55 -15.28
C ARG A 369 16.91 12.67 -14.33
N LYS A 370 15.96 13.49 -13.87
CA LYS A 370 16.21 14.57 -12.91
C LYS A 370 16.77 14.05 -11.58
N ALA A 371 16.30 12.88 -11.15
CA ALA A 371 16.83 12.15 -9.99
C ALA A 371 18.14 11.39 -10.25
N LYS A 372 18.72 11.47 -11.45
CA LYS A 372 19.97 10.81 -11.88
C LYS A 372 19.93 9.27 -11.94
N PHE A 373 18.74 8.69 -12.09
CA PHE A 373 18.57 7.23 -12.25
C PHE A 373 18.76 6.74 -13.68
N VAL A 374 18.74 7.64 -14.65
CA VAL A 374 18.92 7.34 -16.08
C VAL A 374 19.81 8.43 -16.68
N GLU A 375 20.82 8.02 -17.46
CA GLU A 375 21.68 8.95 -18.18
C GLU A 375 20.91 9.71 -19.27
N GLY A 376 21.16 11.01 -19.37
CA GLY A 376 20.61 11.88 -20.42
C GLY A 376 20.49 13.33 -19.98
N ASP A 377 20.65 14.26 -20.92
CA ASP A 377 20.44 15.69 -20.66
C ASP A 377 18.98 15.93 -20.29
N TYR A 378 18.77 16.56 -19.13
CA TYR A 378 17.48 17.11 -18.76
C TYR A 378 17.24 18.38 -19.58
N SER A 379 16.69 18.24 -20.79
CA SER A 379 15.98 19.37 -21.39
C SER A 379 14.63 19.44 -20.69
N ALA A 380 14.38 20.51 -19.93
CA ALA A 380 13.04 20.79 -19.43
C ALA A 380 12.11 20.78 -20.65
N VAL A 381 11.28 19.74 -20.80
CA VAL A 381 10.11 19.85 -21.66
C VAL A 381 9.14 20.66 -20.82
N GLU A 382 9.33 21.98 -20.80
CA GLU A 382 8.24 22.93 -20.64
C GLU A 382 7.31 22.72 -21.84
N LYS A 383 6.59 21.58 -21.87
CA LYS A 383 5.35 21.56 -22.61
C LYS A 383 4.42 22.42 -21.77
N SER A 384 4.11 23.58 -22.31
CA SER A 384 3.16 24.54 -21.80
C SER A 384 1.95 23.83 -21.19
N CYS A 385 1.64 24.26 -19.98
CA CYS A 385 0.66 23.75 -19.05
C CYS A 385 -0.79 24.00 -19.52
N GLU A 386 -1.16 23.59 -20.73
CA GLU A 386 -2.56 23.64 -21.16
C GLU A 386 -3.45 22.72 -20.29
N ASP A 387 -2.85 21.66 -19.73
CA ASP A 387 -3.54 20.65 -18.91
C ASP A 387 -4.11 21.18 -17.57
N PHE A 388 -3.69 22.33 -17.06
CA PHE A 388 -4.07 22.82 -15.71
C PHE A 388 -4.56 24.28 -15.66
N GLN A 389 -4.99 24.85 -16.78
CA GLN A 389 -5.53 26.22 -16.82
C GLN A 389 -6.63 26.46 -15.76
N GLU A 390 -7.47 25.46 -15.50
CA GLU A 390 -8.55 25.56 -14.50
C GLU A 390 -8.03 25.69 -13.05
N LEU A 391 -6.77 25.30 -12.79
CA LEU A 391 -6.12 25.47 -11.49
C LEU A 391 -5.37 26.80 -11.36
N GLU A 392 -4.97 27.43 -12.47
CA GLU A 392 -4.29 28.73 -12.46
C GLU A 392 -5.17 29.82 -11.84
N GLU A 393 -6.50 29.69 -12.00
CA GLU A 393 -7.49 30.58 -11.39
C GLU A 393 -7.65 30.38 -9.87
N PHE A 394 -7.05 29.32 -9.30
CA PHE A 394 -7.02 29.04 -7.85
C PHE A 394 -5.57 28.97 -7.32
N PRO A 395 -4.88 30.12 -7.10
CA PRO A 395 -3.47 30.13 -6.71
C PRO A 395 -3.22 29.40 -5.39
N GLY A 396 -2.34 28.39 -5.42
CA GLY A 396 -1.94 27.57 -4.26
C GLY A 396 -2.81 26.33 -4.00
N TYR A 397 -3.89 26.13 -4.76
CA TYR A 397 -4.75 24.94 -4.58
C TYR A 397 -4.10 23.66 -5.12
N ALA A 398 -3.26 23.79 -6.16
CA ALA A 398 -2.47 22.70 -6.70
C ALA A 398 -1.44 22.15 -5.67
N GLU A 399 -0.91 23.03 -4.83
CA GLU A 399 0.14 22.73 -3.85
C GLU A 399 -0.41 22.44 -2.43
N ILE A 400 -1.73 22.44 -2.23
CA ILE A 400 -2.35 22.41 -0.90
C ILE A 400 -2.01 21.16 -0.07
N ASP A 401 -1.57 20.08 -0.73
CA ASP A 401 -1.19 18.83 -0.09
C ASP A 401 0.33 18.58 -0.01
N GLU A 402 1.19 19.53 -0.41
CA GLU A 402 2.64 19.29 -0.48
C GLU A 402 3.25 18.83 0.86
N ASP A 403 2.79 19.37 1.99
CA ASP A 403 3.33 19.08 3.32
C ASP A 403 2.52 18.05 4.14
N VAL A 404 1.62 17.29 3.50
CA VAL A 404 0.74 16.35 4.23
C VAL A 404 1.50 15.09 4.62
N ALA A 405 1.87 14.98 5.90
CA ALA A 405 2.58 13.84 6.44
C ALA A 405 1.80 12.52 6.36
N THR A 406 2.41 11.52 5.73
CA THR A 406 1.90 10.14 5.52
C THR A 406 2.40 9.14 6.54
N SER A 407 3.44 9.52 7.28
CA SER A 407 4.05 8.76 8.36
C SER A 407 4.70 9.75 9.33
N ASN A 408 5.03 9.28 10.54
CA ASN A 408 5.81 10.03 11.52
C ASN A 408 6.35 9.07 12.60
N ILE A 409 7.33 9.54 13.36
CA ILE A 409 7.74 8.87 14.61
C ILE A 409 6.57 8.95 15.59
N ARG A 410 6.05 7.78 15.97
CA ARG A 410 4.95 7.66 16.91
C ARG A 410 5.47 7.49 18.33
N SER A 411 4.80 8.15 19.28
CA SER A 411 5.00 7.86 20.70
C SER A 411 4.52 6.43 21.00
N ILE A 412 4.98 5.84 22.11
CA ILE A 412 4.49 4.52 22.53
C ILE A 412 2.97 4.54 22.68
N ASP A 413 2.41 5.59 23.29
CA ASP A 413 0.97 5.70 23.51
C ASP A 413 0.19 5.71 22.19
N GLN A 414 0.74 6.35 21.15
CA GLN A 414 0.16 6.32 19.81
C GLN A 414 0.25 4.93 19.18
N ILE A 415 1.40 4.25 19.29
CA ILE A 415 1.55 2.88 18.76
C ILE A 415 0.58 1.93 19.46
N ILE A 416 0.44 2.05 20.79
CA ILE A 416 -0.51 1.27 21.58
C ILE A 416 -1.94 1.56 21.15
N THR A 417 -2.32 2.84 21.05
CA THR A 417 -3.69 3.23 20.65
C THR A 417 -4.03 2.71 19.26
N ASP A 418 -3.10 2.82 18.30
CA ASP A 418 -3.27 2.32 16.93
C ASP A 418 -3.43 0.79 16.88
N LYS A 419 -2.94 0.06 17.89
CA LYS A 419 -3.01 -1.41 17.96
C LYS A 419 -4.20 -1.93 18.79
N ILE A 420 -4.59 -1.20 19.84
CA ILE A 420 -5.62 -1.61 20.80
C ILE A 420 -7.00 -1.04 20.44
N ALA A 421 -7.08 0.16 19.87
CA ALA A 421 -8.37 0.75 19.55
C ALA A 421 -9.00 0.02 18.34
N PRO A 422 -10.26 -0.45 18.43
CA PRO A 422 -10.99 -0.85 17.23
C PRO A 422 -11.06 0.34 16.29
N ALA A 423 -10.98 0.09 14.98
CA ALA A 423 -11.05 1.12 13.92
C ALA A 423 -12.37 1.92 13.88
N ASP A 424 -13.24 1.72 14.87
CA ASP A 424 -14.55 2.34 15.06
C ASP A 424 -14.63 3.28 16.29
N VAL A 425 -13.53 3.56 17.00
CA VAL A 425 -13.56 4.63 18.01
C VAL A 425 -13.50 5.96 17.28
N THR A 426 -14.68 6.56 17.09
CA THR A 426 -14.89 7.98 16.78
C THR A 426 -13.86 8.80 17.55
N SER A 427 -12.90 9.39 16.83
CA SER A 427 -11.99 10.38 17.40
C SER A 427 -12.84 11.49 18.01
N ILE A 428 -12.68 11.68 19.32
CA ILE A 428 -13.11 12.86 20.04
C ILE A 428 -12.36 14.04 19.40
N ASP A 429 -13.02 14.72 18.47
CA ASP A 429 -12.78 16.11 18.09
C ASP A 429 -14.13 16.63 17.57
N GLU A 430 -14.78 17.41 18.45
CA GLU A 430 -15.89 18.37 18.28
C GLU A 430 -16.94 18.10 17.17
N GLU A 431 -18.13 17.76 17.67
CA GLU A 431 -19.46 18.06 17.11
C GLU A 431 -19.51 18.44 15.62
N SER A 432 -19.91 17.47 14.80
CA SER A 432 -20.74 17.75 13.63
C SER A 432 -21.94 16.83 13.69
N GLU A 433 -23.06 17.39 14.14
CA GLU A 433 -24.39 16.88 13.83
C GLU A 433 -24.59 17.03 12.31
N ASP A 434 -24.13 16.06 11.52
CA ASP A 434 -24.53 15.94 10.12
C ASP A 434 -25.61 14.87 10.04
N GLU A 435 -26.82 15.31 9.68
CA GLU A 435 -28.02 14.51 9.46
C GLU A 435 -27.76 13.22 8.66
N GLU A 436 -28.42 12.13 9.05
CA GLU A 436 -28.22 10.79 8.50
C GLU A 436 -28.67 10.67 7.03
N GLU A 437 -27.79 10.99 6.08
CA GLU A 437 -27.91 10.53 4.69
C GLU A 437 -27.39 9.07 4.55
N ASP A 438 -28.15 8.21 3.86
CA ASP A 438 -27.75 6.85 3.49
C ASP A 438 -26.67 6.90 2.39
N ASP A 439 -25.42 7.13 2.80
CA ASP A 439 -24.23 7.18 1.94
C ASP A 439 -23.77 5.77 1.47
N THR A 440 -24.70 4.83 1.27
CA THR A 440 -24.38 3.50 0.75
C THR A 440 -24.44 3.48 -0.77
N THR A 441 -23.55 2.72 -1.41
CA THR A 441 -23.56 2.64 -2.88
C THR A 441 -24.74 1.76 -3.34
N PRO A 442 -25.74 2.32 -4.06
CA PRO A 442 -26.92 1.56 -4.47
C PRO A 442 -26.54 0.54 -5.55
N ILE A 443 -27.19 -0.63 -5.52
CA ILE A 443 -27.07 -1.60 -6.61
C ILE A 443 -28.06 -1.21 -7.70
N LEU A 444 -27.56 -0.70 -8.82
CA LEU A 444 -28.38 -0.39 -9.98
C LEU A 444 -28.80 -1.69 -10.71
N PRO A 445 -30.08 -1.83 -11.12
CA PRO A 445 -30.52 -2.93 -11.99
C PRO A 445 -29.74 -2.94 -13.32
N VAL A 446 -29.46 -4.14 -13.84
CA VAL A 446 -28.66 -4.32 -15.07
C VAL A 446 -29.33 -3.68 -16.30
N VAL A 447 -30.66 -3.65 -16.34
CA VAL A 447 -31.42 -3.04 -17.44
C VAL A 447 -31.16 -1.53 -17.52
N ASN A 448 -31.30 -0.82 -16.40
CA ASN A 448 -30.98 0.61 -16.32
C ASN A 448 -29.51 0.90 -16.68
N ALA A 449 -28.59 0.00 -16.29
CA ALA A 449 -27.18 0.16 -16.64
C ALA A 449 -26.93 0.09 -18.16
N LEU A 450 -27.65 -0.77 -18.89
CA LEU A 450 -27.55 -0.86 -20.35
C LEU A 450 -28.08 0.42 -21.03
N ASP A 451 -29.15 1.00 -20.50
CA ASP A 451 -29.69 2.27 -21.00
C ASP A 451 -28.65 3.40 -20.86
N TYR A 452 -27.99 3.50 -19.69
CA TYR A 452 -26.92 4.47 -19.49
C TYR A 452 -25.71 4.25 -20.41
N VAL A 453 -25.32 2.99 -20.66
CA VAL A 453 -24.24 2.69 -21.63
C VAL A 453 -24.63 3.15 -23.03
N ASN A 454 -25.89 2.99 -23.43
CA ASN A 454 -26.38 3.44 -24.73
C ASN A 454 -26.43 4.97 -24.85
N GLU A 455 -26.87 5.67 -23.81
CA GLU A 455 -26.84 7.14 -23.76
C GLU A 455 -25.40 7.66 -23.85
N LEU A 456 -24.50 7.11 -23.04
CA LEU A 456 -23.08 7.47 -23.04
C LEU A 456 -22.44 7.18 -24.39
N ARG A 457 -22.77 6.04 -25.02
CA ARG A 457 -22.30 5.70 -26.37
C ARG A 457 -22.72 6.73 -27.41
N ARG A 458 -23.98 7.19 -27.39
CA ARG A 458 -24.46 8.21 -28.34
C ARG A 458 -23.73 9.53 -28.16
N LEU A 459 -23.48 9.93 -26.91
CA LEU A 459 -22.70 11.13 -26.60
C LEU A 459 -21.26 10.99 -27.08
N VAL A 460 -20.58 9.90 -26.71
CA VAL A 460 -19.19 9.64 -27.10
C VAL A 460 -19.03 9.56 -28.62
N ALA A 461 -20.00 8.98 -29.33
CA ALA A 461 -20.00 8.95 -30.80
C ALA A 461 -20.20 10.32 -31.45
N SER A 462 -20.57 11.35 -30.69
CA SER A 462 -20.67 12.74 -31.17
C SER A 462 -19.34 13.50 -31.09
N PHE A 463 -18.31 12.92 -30.46
CA PHE A 463 -16.99 13.53 -30.34
C PHE A 463 -16.02 12.97 -31.39
N ASP A 464 -15.09 13.81 -31.81
CA ASP A 464 -13.95 13.38 -32.63
C ASP A 464 -13.00 12.47 -31.81
N ASP A 465 -12.25 11.60 -32.49
CA ASP A 465 -11.25 10.68 -31.91
C ASP A 465 -11.78 9.72 -30.81
N ALA A 466 -13.06 9.36 -30.87
CA ALA A 466 -13.73 8.58 -29.82
C ALA A 466 -13.66 7.04 -29.96
N ASP A 467 -12.96 6.51 -30.98
CA ASP A 467 -12.96 5.08 -31.32
C ASP A 467 -12.56 4.17 -30.15
N GLU A 468 -11.51 4.54 -29.41
CA GLU A 468 -11.05 3.76 -28.26
C GLU A 468 -12.09 3.74 -27.13
N SER A 469 -12.69 4.89 -26.83
CA SER A 469 -13.75 5.01 -25.82
C SER A 469 -14.98 4.18 -26.20
N LEU A 470 -15.38 4.19 -27.47
CA LEU A 470 -16.48 3.35 -27.97
C LEU A 470 -16.16 1.85 -27.82
N ASN A 471 -14.93 1.45 -28.10
CA ASN A 471 -14.47 0.07 -27.88
C ASN A 471 -14.54 -0.34 -26.40
N HIS A 472 -14.22 0.57 -25.47
CA HIS A 472 -14.39 0.33 -24.04
C HIS A 472 -15.86 0.18 -23.63
N LEU A 473 -16.76 1.01 -24.15
CA LEU A 473 -18.20 0.89 -23.91
C LEU A 473 -18.76 -0.45 -24.42
N ASN A 474 -18.28 -0.94 -25.57
CA ASN A 474 -18.65 -2.25 -26.09
C ASN A 474 -18.22 -3.40 -25.16
N LYS A 475 -17.01 -3.31 -24.59
CA LYS A 475 -16.53 -4.30 -23.59
C LYS A 475 -17.42 -4.30 -22.34
N ILE A 476 -17.82 -3.11 -21.87
CA ILE A 476 -18.71 -2.96 -20.71
C ILE A 476 -20.08 -3.57 -21.01
N GLU A 477 -20.69 -3.24 -22.15
CA GLU A 477 -21.99 -3.78 -22.54
C GLU A 477 -21.99 -5.32 -22.61
N ASN A 478 -20.98 -5.90 -23.28
CA ASN A 478 -20.81 -7.35 -23.37
C ASN A 478 -20.63 -7.99 -21.98
N PHE A 479 -19.88 -7.35 -21.08
CA PHE A 479 -19.74 -7.79 -19.72
C PHE A 479 -21.10 -7.81 -18.98
N LEU A 480 -21.90 -6.74 -19.11
CA LEU A 480 -23.22 -6.63 -18.49
C LEU A 480 -24.18 -7.72 -19.01
N TYR A 481 -24.26 -7.95 -20.33
CA TYR A 481 -25.06 -9.04 -20.90
C TYR A 481 -24.65 -10.40 -20.34
N SER A 482 -23.34 -10.68 -20.26
CA SER A 482 -22.84 -11.95 -19.73
C SER A 482 -23.27 -12.20 -18.28
N LYS A 483 -23.42 -11.14 -17.48
CA LYS A 483 -23.89 -11.21 -16.09
C LYS A 483 -25.41 -11.35 -16.02
N ASN A 484 -26.15 -10.64 -16.87
CA ASN A 484 -27.60 -10.75 -16.94
C ASN A 484 -28.04 -12.17 -17.32
N ILE A 485 -27.45 -12.74 -18.38
CA ILE A 485 -27.73 -14.12 -18.83
C ILE A 485 -27.39 -15.14 -17.74
N LYS A 486 -26.28 -14.96 -17.01
CA LYS A 486 -25.93 -15.83 -15.87
C LYS A 486 -26.92 -15.71 -14.70
N ASN A 487 -27.54 -14.55 -14.51
CA ASN A 487 -28.57 -14.34 -13.49
C ASN A 487 -29.94 -14.87 -13.92
N MET A 488 -30.22 -14.95 -15.23
CA MET A 488 -31.43 -15.56 -15.79
C MET A 488 -31.39 -17.10 -15.85
N LYS A 489 -30.23 -17.73 -15.62
CA LYS A 489 -30.14 -19.19 -15.49
C LYS A 489 -30.71 -19.62 -14.14
N GLN A 490 -31.81 -20.38 -14.18
CA GLN A 490 -32.47 -21.01 -13.03
C GLN A 490 -31.45 -21.70 -12.13
N ARG A 491 -31.40 -21.31 -10.84
CA ARG A 491 -30.43 -21.87 -9.88
C ARG A 491 -30.98 -23.08 -9.16
N LYS A 492 -32.29 -23.14 -8.90
CA LYS A 492 -32.99 -24.32 -8.36
C LYS A 492 -34.35 -24.53 -9.02
N ILE A 493 -34.82 -25.77 -9.04
CA ILE A 493 -36.11 -26.16 -9.62
C ILE A 493 -37.29 -25.54 -8.84
N ASP A 494 -37.09 -25.24 -7.55
CA ASP A 494 -38.10 -24.73 -6.62
C ASP A 494 -38.31 -23.21 -6.69
N ASP A 495 -37.43 -22.46 -7.38
CA ASP A 495 -37.46 -20.99 -7.40
C ASP A 495 -38.70 -20.42 -8.13
N PHE A 496 -39.48 -21.25 -8.83
CA PHE A 496 -40.71 -20.89 -9.55
C PHE A 496 -42.00 -21.29 -8.80
N LEU A 497 -41.90 -22.05 -7.69
CA LEU A 497 -43.06 -22.61 -6.98
C LEU A 497 -43.49 -21.79 -5.75
N LYS A 498 -43.29 -20.47 -5.77
CA LYS A 498 -43.79 -19.57 -4.72
C LYS A 498 -44.85 -18.62 -5.23
#